data_AF-A0A817LCP0-F1
#
_entry.id   AF-A0A817LCP0-F1
#
_cell.length_a   1.000
_cell.length_b   1.000
_cell.length_c   1.000
_cell.angle_alpha   90.00
_cell.angle_beta   90.00
_cell.angle_gamma   90.00
#
_symmetry.space_group_name_H-M   'P 1'
#
loop_
_entity.id
_entity.type
_entity.pdbx_description
1 polymer ?
#
loop_
_entity_poly.entity_id
_entity_poly.type
_entity_poly.pdbx_seq_one_letter_code
_entity_poly.pdbx_strand_id
1 'polypeptide(L)'
;MMIVTTTDYVVACIVPFMSDFNNSDAAIMKDILLRNTDNILCWLKEYDILVADRGFRDSIGVMKVFGLEATIPSFLDDRRQCSAEEANESRCIRKIRWVVEAANRCLKQFKYFANTLQNSSLVYLESDMSIACALINHYQPPMTRSKLEDEEIDVQIMQLRQQKNKIQLLLEENNLIRLFSLWEIINLTGIIDGFPIMTQDGLEDLTFGVLQLKRTRSYVEERCSTTNLTSDVAYSVHPYIELLIIQHFTDQAILGWWCDCFTGARFLGSCSHIASAI
;
A
#
# COMPACT_ATOMS: atom_id res chain seq x y z
N MET A 1 -7.70 -7.62 -17.25
CA MET A 1 -7.74 -7.80 -15.78
C MET A 1 -7.09 -9.11 -15.41
N MET A 2 -6.20 -9.10 -14.42
CA MET A 2 -5.52 -10.29 -13.92
C MET A 2 -6.04 -10.62 -12.52
N ILE A 3 -6.31 -11.90 -12.26
CA ILE A 3 -6.72 -12.43 -10.96
C ILE A 3 -5.61 -13.35 -10.47
N VAL A 4 -5.09 -13.07 -9.28
CA VAL A 4 -3.94 -13.75 -8.71
C VAL A 4 -4.29 -14.22 -7.30
N THR A 5 -3.90 -15.44 -6.96
CA THR A 5 -4.03 -15.98 -5.60
C THR A 5 -3.02 -15.35 -4.65
N THR A 6 -3.24 -15.52 -3.34
CA THR A 6 -2.28 -15.14 -2.30
C THR A 6 -1.01 -16.01 -2.29
N THR A 7 -0.99 -17.09 -3.08
CA THR A 7 0.17 -17.99 -3.29
C THR A 7 0.92 -17.66 -4.58
N ASP A 8 0.73 -16.45 -5.12
CA ASP A 8 1.39 -15.90 -6.31
C ASP A 8 1.03 -16.56 -7.66
N TYR A 9 0.02 -17.45 -7.70
CA TYR A 9 -0.45 -18.04 -8.96
C TYR A 9 -1.49 -17.17 -9.66
N VAL A 10 -1.28 -16.93 -10.95
CA VAL A 10 -2.27 -16.28 -11.83
C VAL A 10 -3.36 -17.29 -12.17
N VAL A 11 -4.60 -17.02 -11.76
CA VAL A 11 -5.75 -17.90 -12.02
C VAL A 11 -6.44 -17.53 -13.33
N ALA A 12 -6.52 -16.24 -13.62
CA ALA A 12 -7.15 -15.74 -14.83
C ALA A 12 -6.49 -14.45 -15.32
N CYS A 13 -6.43 -14.31 -16.64
CA CYS A 13 -6.05 -13.08 -17.32
C CYS A 13 -7.08 -12.79 -18.40
N ILE A 14 -8.09 -11.99 -18.04
CA ILE A 14 -9.23 -11.68 -18.91
C ILE A 14 -8.94 -10.36 -19.61
N VAL A 15 -8.65 -10.41 -20.90
CA VAL A 15 -8.16 -9.29 -21.74
C VAL A 15 -8.43 -9.63 -23.22
N PRO A 16 -8.37 -8.67 -24.15
CA PRO A 16 -8.16 -7.23 -23.98
C PRO A 16 -9.46 -6.45 -23.74
N PHE A 17 -9.32 -5.31 -23.06
CA PHE A 17 -10.37 -4.30 -22.94
C PHE A 17 -9.90 -3.01 -23.63
N MET A 18 -10.82 -2.32 -24.29
CA MET A 18 -10.51 -1.01 -24.88
C MET A 18 -10.24 0.00 -23.77
N SER A 19 -9.26 0.89 -23.97
CA SER A 19 -8.95 1.96 -23.04
C SER A 19 -9.88 3.16 -23.25
N ASP A 20 -11.18 2.95 -23.07
CA ASP A 20 -12.20 3.99 -23.18
C ASP A 20 -12.89 4.24 -21.82
N PHE A 21 -13.74 5.28 -21.76
CA PHE A 21 -14.42 5.68 -20.53
C PHE A 21 -15.44 4.63 -20.02
N ASN A 22 -15.84 3.66 -20.86
CA ASN A 22 -16.78 2.61 -20.48
C ASN A 22 -16.08 1.43 -19.77
N ASN A 23 -14.77 1.28 -19.97
CA ASN A 23 -13.97 0.16 -19.48
C ASN A 23 -13.13 0.55 -18.26
N SER A 24 -13.77 1.12 -17.23
CA SER A 24 -13.12 1.27 -15.92
C SER A 24 -12.92 -0.10 -15.25
N ASP A 25 -11.98 -0.18 -14.29
CA ASP A 25 -11.73 -1.40 -13.51
C ASP A 25 -13.02 -1.99 -12.92
N ALA A 26 -13.87 -1.13 -12.33
CA ALA A 26 -15.17 -1.54 -11.82
C ALA A 26 -16.13 -2.01 -12.92
N ALA A 27 -16.22 -1.30 -14.05
CA ALA A 27 -17.10 -1.69 -15.14
C ALA A 27 -16.71 -3.04 -15.76
N ILE A 28 -15.42 -3.24 -15.99
CA ILE A 28 -14.84 -4.50 -16.47
C ILE A 28 -15.17 -5.65 -15.50
N MET A 29 -14.99 -5.45 -14.20
CA MET A 29 -15.28 -6.49 -13.20
C MET A 29 -16.76 -6.83 -13.12
N LYS A 30 -17.66 -5.84 -13.24
CA LYS A 30 -19.10 -6.10 -13.34
C LYS A 30 -19.43 -6.95 -14.55
N ASP A 31 -18.89 -6.60 -15.72
CA ASP A 31 -19.14 -7.33 -16.96
C ASP A 31 -18.70 -8.79 -16.85
N ILE A 32 -17.49 -9.02 -16.33
CA ILE A 32 -16.94 -10.36 -16.12
C ILE A 32 -17.83 -11.22 -15.22
N LEU A 33 -18.24 -10.70 -14.06
CA LEU A 33 -19.08 -11.45 -13.13
C LEU A 33 -20.48 -11.70 -13.71
N LEU A 34 -21.12 -10.66 -14.27
CA LEU A 34 -22.47 -10.75 -14.79
C LEU A 34 -22.59 -11.68 -16.00
N ARG A 35 -21.58 -11.71 -16.87
CA ARG A 35 -21.54 -12.60 -18.04
C ARG A 35 -20.93 -13.96 -17.74
N ASN A 36 -20.44 -14.18 -16.52
CA ASN A 36 -19.65 -15.36 -16.17
C ASN A 36 -18.51 -15.59 -17.19
N THR A 37 -17.81 -14.52 -17.56
CA THR A 37 -16.74 -14.56 -18.55
C THR A 37 -15.67 -15.56 -18.11
N ASP A 38 -15.21 -16.39 -19.05
CA ASP A 38 -14.24 -17.46 -18.80
C ASP A 38 -14.66 -18.45 -17.69
N ASN A 39 -15.98 -18.62 -17.49
CA ASN A 39 -16.55 -19.45 -16.44
C ASN A 39 -16.01 -19.11 -15.04
N ILE A 40 -15.76 -17.83 -14.76
CA ILE A 40 -15.18 -17.36 -13.50
C ILE A 40 -15.94 -17.87 -12.26
N LEU A 41 -17.27 -17.99 -12.33
CA LEU A 41 -18.13 -18.46 -11.25
C LEU A 41 -18.07 -19.98 -11.04
N CYS A 42 -17.39 -20.73 -11.92
CA CYS A 42 -17.13 -22.15 -11.69
C CYS A 42 -16.06 -22.36 -10.62
N TRP A 43 -15.12 -21.42 -10.46
CA TRP A 43 -14.01 -21.53 -9.53
C TRP A 43 -14.01 -20.47 -8.43
N LEU A 44 -14.64 -19.30 -8.62
CA LEU A 44 -15.03 -18.43 -7.50
C LEU A 44 -16.22 -19.03 -6.77
N LYS A 45 -16.09 -19.23 -5.47
CA LYS A 45 -17.12 -19.79 -4.59
C LYS A 45 -17.66 -18.72 -3.64
N GLU A 46 -18.88 -18.98 -3.15
CA GLU A 46 -19.46 -18.19 -2.07
C GLU A 46 -18.47 -18.11 -0.90
N TYR A 47 -18.36 -16.94 -0.28
CA TYR A 47 -17.41 -16.59 0.78
C TYR A 47 -15.94 -16.45 0.36
N ASP A 48 -15.60 -16.58 -0.93
CA ASP A 48 -14.25 -16.22 -1.39
C ASP A 48 -14.00 -14.72 -1.18
N ILE A 49 -12.77 -14.39 -0.76
CA ILE A 49 -12.35 -13.03 -0.45
C ILE A 49 -11.60 -12.43 -1.64
N LEU A 50 -12.18 -11.39 -2.24
CA LEU A 50 -11.55 -10.58 -3.27
C LEU A 50 -10.89 -9.35 -2.64
N VAL A 51 -9.57 -9.25 -2.82
CA VAL A 51 -8.80 -8.06 -2.45
C VAL A 51 -8.54 -7.23 -3.70
N ALA A 52 -9.11 -6.02 -3.76
CA ALA A 52 -9.07 -5.18 -4.94
C ALA A 52 -8.52 -3.78 -4.64
N ASP A 53 -8.13 -3.06 -5.71
CA ASP A 53 -7.75 -1.66 -5.59
C ASP A 53 -9.00 -0.76 -5.49
N ARG A 54 -8.80 0.51 -5.12
CA ARG A 54 -9.87 1.51 -5.00
C ARG A 54 -10.67 1.69 -6.30
N GLY A 55 -10.07 1.47 -7.46
CA GLY A 55 -10.74 1.53 -8.78
C GLY A 55 -11.91 0.55 -8.94
N PHE A 56 -12.01 -0.47 -8.09
CA PHE A 56 -13.07 -1.47 -8.09
C PHE A 56 -14.26 -1.12 -7.17
N ARG A 57 -14.26 0.05 -6.54
CA ARG A 57 -15.31 0.47 -5.59
C ARG A 57 -16.72 0.17 -6.09
N ASP A 58 -17.02 0.58 -7.32
CA ASP A 58 -18.38 0.51 -7.84
C ASP A 58 -18.80 -0.93 -8.21
N SER A 59 -17.88 -1.91 -8.25
CA SER A 59 -18.18 -3.32 -8.53
C SER A 59 -18.37 -4.18 -7.27
N ILE A 60 -18.07 -3.64 -6.07
CA ILE A 60 -18.26 -4.36 -4.78
C ILE A 60 -19.69 -4.87 -4.60
N GLY A 61 -20.69 -4.05 -4.96
CA GLY A 61 -22.09 -4.47 -4.85
C GLY A 61 -22.39 -5.72 -5.67
N VAL A 62 -21.83 -5.83 -6.88
CA VAL A 62 -21.99 -6.99 -7.75
C VAL A 62 -21.25 -8.21 -7.19
N MET A 63 -20.03 -8.04 -6.68
CA MET A 63 -19.28 -9.12 -6.02
C MET A 63 -20.11 -9.75 -4.88
N LYS A 64 -20.73 -8.90 -4.03
CA LYS A 64 -21.57 -9.36 -2.92
C LYS A 64 -22.84 -10.08 -3.36
N VAL A 65 -23.44 -9.68 -4.48
CA VAL A 65 -24.61 -10.38 -5.05
C VAL A 65 -24.27 -11.82 -5.46
N PHE A 66 -23.04 -12.06 -5.90
CA PHE A 66 -22.51 -13.40 -6.18
C PHE A 66 -21.99 -14.12 -4.94
N GLY A 67 -22.23 -13.58 -3.74
CA GLY A 67 -21.82 -14.19 -2.48
C GLY A 67 -20.33 -14.07 -2.16
N LEU A 68 -19.61 -13.18 -2.85
CA LEU A 68 -18.19 -12.93 -2.62
C LEU A 68 -17.99 -11.86 -1.55
N GLU A 69 -16.96 -12.04 -0.73
CA GLU A 69 -16.45 -10.98 0.13
C GLU A 69 -15.50 -10.10 -0.68
N ALA A 70 -15.59 -8.78 -0.51
CA ALA A 70 -14.78 -7.84 -1.27
C ALA A 70 -14.22 -6.76 -0.36
N THR A 71 -12.91 -6.59 -0.40
CA THR A 71 -12.15 -5.70 0.46
C THR A 71 -11.28 -4.77 -0.37
N ILE A 72 -11.40 -3.46 -0.14
CA ILE A 72 -10.63 -2.42 -0.82
C ILE A 72 -10.09 -1.38 0.19
N PRO A 73 -9.00 -0.65 -0.13
CA PRO A 73 -8.49 0.38 0.77
C PRO A 73 -9.54 1.47 1.02
N SER A 74 -9.60 1.96 2.26
CA SER A 74 -10.55 2.98 2.70
C SER A 74 -10.42 4.28 1.93
N PHE A 75 -11.53 5.03 1.83
CA PHE A 75 -11.58 6.38 1.27
C PHE A 75 -11.56 7.43 2.38
N LEU A 76 -11.16 8.65 2.01
CA LEU A 76 -11.15 9.78 2.93
C LEU A 76 -12.53 10.43 3.07
N ASP A 77 -13.42 10.23 2.11
CA ASP A 77 -14.67 10.98 2.00
C ASP A 77 -14.40 12.50 2.18
N ASP A 78 -15.19 13.20 2.98
CA ASP A 78 -15.00 14.64 3.29
C ASP A 78 -13.96 14.89 4.40
N ARG A 79 -13.19 13.89 4.83
CA ARG A 79 -12.18 14.01 5.90
C ARG A 79 -10.78 14.24 5.34
N ARG A 80 -9.92 14.91 6.14
CA ARG A 80 -8.50 15.10 5.80
C ARG A 80 -7.65 13.84 6.04
N GLN A 81 -8.09 12.95 6.94
CA GLN A 81 -7.32 11.79 7.39
C GLN A 81 -8.25 10.59 7.70
N CYS A 82 -7.78 9.37 7.42
CA CYS A 82 -8.44 8.12 7.82
C CYS A 82 -8.35 7.88 9.33
N SER A 83 -9.32 7.16 9.91
CA SER A 83 -9.16 6.66 11.29
C SER A 83 -7.96 5.71 11.38
N ALA A 84 -7.46 5.48 12.59
CA ALA A 84 -6.41 4.50 12.83
C ALA A 84 -6.84 3.10 12.32
N GLU A 85 -8.10 2.69 12.55
CA GLU A 85 -8.61 1.40 12.09
C GLU A 85 -8.63 1.31 10.56
N GLU A 86 -9.18 2.32 9.87
CA GLU A 86 -9.25 2.38 8.41
C GLU A 86 -7.86 2.38 7.77
N ALA A 87 -6.92 3.13 8.35
CA ALA A 87 -5.57 3.24 7.86
C ALA A 87 -4.76 1.94 8.09
N ASN A 88 -4.98 1.27 9.23
CA ASN A 88 -4.43 -0.06 9.51
C ASN A 88 -5.00 -1.11 8.54
N GLU A 89 -6.31 -1.15 8.33
CA GLU A 89 -6.96 -2.08 7.41
C GLU A 89 -6.49 -1.87 5.95
N SER A 90 -6.44 -0.62 5.51
CA SER A 90 -5.86 -0.25 4.22
C SER A 90 -4.40 -0.72 4.07
N ARG A 91 -3.64 -0.75 5.17
CA ARG A 91 -2.26 -1.27 5.16
C ARG A 91 -2.23 -2.79 5.00
N CYS A 92 -3.09 -3.53 5.69
CA CYS A 92 -3.22 -5.00 5.51
C CYS A 92 -3.55 -5.33 4.05
N ILE A 93 -4.55 -4.66 3.48
CA ILE A 93 -4.94 -4.82 2.07
C ILE A 93 -3.75 -4.57 1.15
N ARG A 94 -2.97 -3.51 1.41
CA ARG A 94 -1.77 -3.20 0.61
C ARG A 94 -0.64 -4.23 0.78
N LYS A 95 -0.51 -4.87 1.95
CA LYS A 95 0.44 -5.98 2.15
C LYS A 95 0.04 -7.22 1.35
N ILE A 96 -1.23 -7.44 1.07
CA ILE A 96 -1.69 -8.59 0.26
C ILE A 96 -1.65 -8.25 -1.24
N ARG A 97 -2.13 -7.06 -1.63
CA ARG A 97 -2.25 -6.63 -3.04
C ARG A 97 -0.91 -6.61 -3.79
N TRP A 98 0.22 -6.57 -3.10
CA TRP A 98 1.56 -6.57 -3.72
C TRP A 98 1.75 -7.73 -4.71
N VAL A 99 1.14 -8.89 -4.46
CA VAL A 99 1.22 -10.08 -5.31
C VAL A 99 0.74 -9.79 -6.74
N VAL A 100 -0.33 -9.00 -6.88
CA VAL A 100 -0.86 -8.59 -8.19
C VAL A 100 0.11 -7.66 -8.91
N GLU A 101 0.75 -6.73 -8.20
CA GLU A 101 1.77 -5.85 -8.78
C GLU A 101 3.00 -6.63 -9.25
N ALA A 102 3.36 -7.67 -8.50
CA ALA A 102 4.47 -8.54 -8.79
C ALA A 102 4.17 -9.40 -10.03
N ALA A 103 2.99 -10.04 -10.11
CA ALA A 103 2.58 -10.81 -11.29
C ALA A 103 2.52 -9.93 -12.55
N ASN A 104 1.97 -8.72 -12.44
CA ASN A 104 1.99 -7.73 -13.52
C ASN A 104 3.42 -7.34 -13.95
N ARG A 105 4.36 -7.24 -13.01
CA ARG A 105 5.77 -6.97 -13.32
C ARG A 105 6.36 -8.13 -14.14
N CYS A 106 6.08 -9.37 -13.78
CA CYS A 106 6.54 -10.54 -14.53
C CYS A 106 5.99 -10.55 -15.96
N LEU A 107 4.70 -10.26 -16.14
CA LEU A 107 4.10 -10.17 -17.47
C LEU A 107 4.77 -9.07 -18.33
N LYS A 108 5.12 -7.94 -17.73
CA LYS A 108 5.84 -6.83 -18.41
C LYS A 108 7.28 -7.18 -18.82
N GLN A 109 7.86 -8.27 -18.33
CA GLN A 109 9.20 -8.72 -18.76
C GLN A 109 9.18 -9.45 -20.11
N PHE A 110 8.02 -9.91 -20.57
CA PHE A 110 7.91 -10.53 -21.88
C PHE A 110 8.07 -9.45 -22.96
N LYS A 111 9.18 -9.55 -23.72
CA LYS A 111 9.49 -8.60 -24.80
C LYS A 111 8.36 -8.46 -25.82
N TYR A 112 7.57 -9.50 -26.02
CA TYR A 112 6.42 -9.46 -26.92
C TYR A 112 5.42 -8.36 -26.51
N PHE A 113 5.02 -8.31 -25.24
CA PHE A 113 4.07 -7.29 -24.74
C PHE A 113 4.70 -5.93 -24.44
N ALA A 114 6.03 -5.87 -24.35
CA ALA A 114 6.75 -4.60 -24.16
C ALA A 114 6.82 -3.75 -25.44
N ASN A 115 6.50 -4.34 -26.60
CA ASN A 115 6.57 -3.68 -27.91
C ASN A 115 5.17 -3.36 -28.46
N THR A 116 5.11 -2.43 -29.40
CA THR A 116 3.88 -2.16 -30.17
C THR A 116 3.52 -3.37 -31.01
N LEU A 117 2.35 -3.96 -30.73
CA LEU A 117 1.81 -5.08 -31.48
C LEU A 117 1.10 -4.59 -32.74
N GLN A 118 1.14 -5.39 -33.80
CA GLN A 118 0.37 -5.13 -35.00
C GLN A 118 -1.12 -5.39 -34.74
N ASN A 119 -2.01 -4.60 -35.35
CA ASN A 119 -3.46 -4.78 -35.16
C ASN A 119 -3.96 -6.18 -35.55
N SER A 120 -3.29 -6.83 -36.51
CA SER A 120 -3.57 -8.22 -36.90
C SER A 120 -3.33 -9.22 -35.77
N SER A 121 -2.48 -8.90 -34.79
CA SER A 121 -2.22 -9.73 -33.62
C SER A 121 -3.27 -9.60 -32.52
N LEU A 122 -4.18 -8.60 -32.59
CA LEU A 122 -5.17 -8.38 -31.54
C LEU A 122 -6.10 -9.57 -31.32
N VAL A 123 -6.40 -10.33 -32.37
CA VAL A 123 -7.24 -11.54 -32.28
C VAL A 123 -6.58 -12.68 -31.49
N TYR A 124 -5.25 -12.64 -31.32
CA TYR A 124 -4.50 -13.63 -30.56
C TYR A 124 -4.06 -13.12 -29.20
N LEU A 125 -4.29 -11.84 -28.88
CA LEU A 125 -3.73 -11.20 -27.69
C LEU A 125 -4.23 -11.87 -26.40
N GLU A 126 -5.49 -12.29 -26.36
CA GLU A 126 -6.06 -13.04 -25.25
C GLU A 126 -5.33 -14.38 -25.04
N SER A 127 -5.17 -15.17 -26.11
CA SER A 127 -4.43 -16.44 -26.05
C SER A 127 -2.95 -16.24 -25.70
N ASP A 128 -2.31 -15.21 -26.25
CA ASP A 128 -0.90 -14.90 -25.99
C ASP A 128 -0.69 -14.55 -24.52
N MET A 129 -1.56 -13.71 -23.94
CA MET A 129 -1.48 -13.36 -22.51
C MET A 129 -1.77 -14.55 -21.62
N SER A 130 -2.73 -15.40 -21.97
CA SER A 130 -3.01 -16.65 -21.24
C SER A 130 -1.83 -17.61 -21.26
N ILE A 131 -1.17 -17.78 -22.41
CA ILE A 131 0.06 -18.57 -22.55
C ILE A 131 1.17 -17.96 -21.68
N ALA A 132 1.35 -16.65 -21.70
CA ALA A 132 2.36 -16.00 -20.87
C ALA A 132 2.10 -16.18 -19.36
N CYS A 133 0.84 -16.09 -18.93
CA CYS A 133 0.47 -16.36 -17.54
C CYS A 133 0.73 -17.82 -17.15
N ALA A 134 0.45 -18.78 -18.04
CA ALA A 134 0.79 -20.18 -17.83
C ALA A 134 2.31 -20.41 -17.74
N LEU A 135 3.09 -19.73 -18.58
CA LEU A 135 4.56 -19.77 -18.52
C LEU A 135 5.09 -19.17 -17.21
N ILE A 136 4.49 -18.06 -16.73
CA ILE A 136 4.81 -17.49 -15.41
C ILE A 136 4.54 -18.53 -14.32
N ASN A 137 3.33 -19.09 -14.26
CA ASN A 137 2.96 -20.07 -13.24
C ASN A 137 3.84 -21.33 -13.26
N HIS A 138 4.32 -21.76 -14.43
CA HIS A 138 5.11 -22.98 -14.56
C HIS A 138 6.60 -22.76 -14.26
N TYR A 139 7.20 -21.71 -14.83
CA TYR A 139 8.65 -21.51 -14.80
C TYR A 139 9.12 -20.52 -13.74
N GLN A 140 8.24 -19.64 -13.24
CA GLN A 140 8.61 -18.72 -12.17
C GLN A 140 8.16 -19.33 -10.83
N PRO A 141 9.09 -19.55 -9.89
CA PRO A 141 8.71 -19.95 -8.55
C PRO A 141 7.82 -18.87 -7.91
N PRO A 142 6.95 -19.23 -6.95
CA PRO A 142 6.23 -18.24 -6.13
C PRO A 142 7.22 -17.20 -5.62
N MET A 143 6.87 -15.92 -5.77
CA MET A 143 7.78 -14.83 -5.46
C MET A 143 8.08 -14.75 -3.96
N THR A 144 7.18 -15.28 -3.13
CA THR A 144 7.45 -15.48 -1.70
C THR A 144 7.10 -16.90 -1.26
N ARG A 145 7.89 -17.44 -0.35
CA ARG A 145 7.54 -18.61 0.44
C ARG A 145 7.39 -18.15 1.88
N SER A 146 6.33 -18.58 2.55
CA SER A 146 6.15 -18.31 3.97
C SER A 146 7.36 -18.82 4.75
N LYS A 147 7.95 -17.94 5.54
CA LYS A 147 9.00 -18.24 6.50
C LYS A 147 8.38 -18.48 7.88
N LEU A 148 9.11 -19.14 8.77
CA LEU A 148 8.67 -19.31 10.17
C LEU A 148 8.46 -17.95 10.86
N GLU A 149 9.31 -16.97 10.54
CA GLU A 149 9.22 -15.58 11.04
C GLU A 149 7.92 -14.86 10.60
N ASP A 150 7.27 -15.31 9.51
CA ASP A 150 6.05 -14.67 9.02
C ASP A 150 4.86 -14.91 9.98
N GLU A 151 4.87 -16.00 10.76
CA GLU A 151 3.84 -16.26 11.78
C GLU A 151 3.92 -15.23 12.92
N GLU A 152 5.13 -14.90 13.36
CA GLU A 152 5.36 -13.89 14.39
C GLU A 152 4.93 -12.50 13.89
N ILE A 153 5.28 -12.19 12.64
CA ILE A 153 4.86 -10.96 11.97
C ILE A 153 3.33 -10.90 11.86
N ASP A 154 2.66 -12.00 11.50
CA ASP A 154 1.19 -12.02 11.39
C ASP A 154 0.52 -11.74 12.74
N VAL A 155 0.99 -12.38 13.82
CA VAL A 155 0.50 -12.10 15.18
C VAL A 155 0.69 -10.62 15.54
N GLN A 156 1.85 -10.03 15.23
CA GLN A 156 2.11 -8.60 15.45
C GLN A 156 1.17 -7.72 14.62
N ILE A 157 0.98 -8.04 13.33
CA ILE A 157 0.07 -7.31 12.44
C ILE A 157 -1.36 -7.33 13.01
N MET A 158 -1.84 -8.49 13.46
CA MET A 158 -3.20 -8.64 14.01
C MET A 158 -3.38 -7.87 15.32
N GLN A 159 -2.37 -7.86 16.18
CA GLN A 159 -2.38 -7.05 17.41
C GLN A 159 -2.41 -5.56 17.09
N LEU A 160 -1.54 -5.08 16.20
CA LEU A 160 -1.46 -3.66 15.83
C LEU A 160 -2.69 -3.18 15.06
N ARG A 161 -3.30 -4.04 14.22
CA ARG A 161 -4.49 -3.71 13.43
C ARG A 161 -5.64 -3.20 14.31
N GLN A 162 -5.80 -3.79 15.50
CA GLN A 162 -6.89 -3.47 16.43
C GLN A 162 -6.57 -2.28 17.36
N GLN A 163 -5.34 -1.75 17.32
CA GLN A 163 -4.93 -0.66 18.20
C GLN A 163 -5.37 0.70 17.67
N LYS A 164 -5.90 1.52 18.59
CA LYS A 164 -6.11 2.94 18.37
C LYS A 164 -4.82 3.71 18.63
N ASN A 165 -4.63 4.80 17.90
CA ASN A 165 -3.49 5.68 18.10
C ASN A 165 -3.69 6.53 19.37
N LYS A 166 -2.96 6.21 20.44
CA LYS A 166 -3.05 6.93 21.72
C LYS A 166 -2.63 8.39 21.59
N ILE A 167 -1.65 8.70 20.74
CA ILE A 167 -1.19 10.07 20.50
C ILE A 167 -2.30 10.86 19.80
N GLN A 168 -2.97 10.26 18.82
CA GLN A 168 -4.14 10.88 18.19
C GLN A 168 -5.22 11.23 19.23
N LEU A 169 -5.57 10.29 20.11
CA LEU A 169 -6.56 10.51 21.16
C LEU A 169 -6.17 11.69 22.06
N LEU A 170 -4.91 11.74 22.49
CA LEU A 170 -4.39 12.85 23.30
C LEU A 170 -4.49 14.21 22.58
N LEU A 171 -4.18 14.24 21.28
CA LEU A 171 -4.26 15.47 20.49
C LEU A 171 -5.71 15.95 20.31
N GLU A 172 -6.65 15.01 20.12
CA GLU A 172 -8.08 15.30 19.97
C GLU A 172 -8.68 15.78 21.31
N GLU A 173 -8.39 15.09 22.42
CA GLU A 173 -8.85 15.47 23.77
C GLU A 173 -8.41 16.87 24.17
N ASN A 174 -7.18 17.26 23.79
CA ASN A 174 -6.60 18.57 24.10
C ASN A 174 -6.84 19.62 23.00
N ASN A 175 -7.62 19.31 21.95
CA ASN A 175 -7.87 20.18 20.79
C ASN A 175 -6.60 20.72 20.10
N LEU A 176 -5.48 20.01 20.24
CA LEU A 176 -4.18 20.48 19.78
C LEU A 176 -4.13 20.55 18.26
N ILE A 177 -4.79 19.61 17.55
CA ILE A 177 -4.81 19.52 16.08
C ILE A 177 -5.27 20.84 15.41
N ARG A 178 -6.15 21.61 16.06
CA ARG A 178 -6.70 22.87 15.53
C ARG A 178 -5.84 24.11 15.84
N LEU A 179 -4.89 24.00 16.78
CA LEU A 179 -4.11 25.13 17.29
C LEU A 179 -2.78 25.38 16.55
N PHE A 180 -2.40 24.52 15.60
CA PHE A 180 -1.09 24.55 14.92
C PHE A 180 -0.93 25.64 13.84
N SER A 181 -1.62 26.78 13.96
CA SER A 181 -1.50 27.91 13.02
C SER A 181 -0.31 28.84 13.29
N LEU A 182 0.50 28.58 14.33
CA LEU A 182 1.68 29.36 14.69
C LEU A 182 2.92 28.47 14.65
N TRP A 183 3.70 28.58 13.59
CA TRP A 183 4.94 27.83 13.41
C TRP A 183 6.12 28.68 13.84
N GLU A 184 6.93 28.19 14.77
CA GLU A 184 8.23 28.74 15.09
C GLU A 184 9.32 27.73 14.70
N ILE A 185 10.41 28.23 14.10
CA ILE A 185 11.58 27.40 13.81
C ILE A 185 12.29 27.14 15.14
N ILE A 186 12.29 25.89 15.58
CA ILE A 186 12.94 25.47 16.82
C ILE A 186 14.35 24.99 16.50
N ASN A 187 15.34 25.46 17.26
CA ASN A 187 16.69 24.90 17.20
C ASN A 187 16.68 23.54 17.91
N LEU A 188 16.97 22.48 17.16
CA LEU A 188 16.91 21.10 17.65
C LEU A 188 18.13 20.67 18.49
N THR A 189 19.16 21.51 18.59
CA THR A 189 20.39 21.21 19.35
C THR A 189 20.06 21.00 20.84
N GLY A 190 20.36 19.83 21.39
CA GLY A 190 20.04 19.48 22.78
C GLY A 190 18.59 19.06 23.04
N ILE A 191 17.71 19.13 22.02
CA ILE A 191 16.31 18.65 22.11
C ILE A 191 16.20 17.20 21.61
N ILE A 192 17.03 16.82 20.64
CA ILE A 192 17.08 15.47 20.03
C ILE A 192 18.22 14.60 20.59
N ASP A 193 18.83 14.99 21.70
CA ASP A 193 19.82 14.14 22.37
C ASP A 193 19.14 12.82 22.80
N GLY A 194 19.57 11.71 22.19
CA GLY A 194 18.97 10.39 22.39
C GLY A 194 17.82 10.03 21.44
N PHE A 195 17.57 10.82 20.39
CA PHE A 195 16.68 10.42 19.31
C PHE A 195 17.26 9.18 18.57
N PRO A 196 16.44 8.18 18.23
CA PRO A 196 16.94 6.91 17.74
C PRO A 196 17.62 7.04 16.38
N ILE A 197 18.79 6.42 16.24
CA ILE A 197 19.41 6.14 14.94
C ILE A 197 19.10 4.69 14.63
N MET A 198 18.18 4.46 13.70
CA MET A 198 17.73 3.11 13.36
C MET A 198 18.54 2.53 12.20
N THR A 199 18.76 1.23 12.23
CA THR A 199 19.33 0.49 11.09
C THR A 199 18.31 0.38 9.95
N GLN A 200 18.77 -0.02 8.77
CA GLN A 200 17.89 -0.31 7.64
C GLN A 200 16.80 -1.33 8.02
N ASP A 201 17.18 -2.40 8.73
CA ASP A 201 16.23 -3.43 9.17
C ASP A 201 15.20 -2.84 10.14
N GLY A 202 15.63 -2.01 11.11
CA GLY A 202 14.72 -1.34 12.03
C GLY A 202 13.75 -0.38 11.33
N LEU A 203 14.19 0.30 10.27
CA LEU A 203 13.32 1.15 9.44
C LEU A 203 12.31 0.32 8.62
N GLU A 204 12.72 -0.84 8.13
CA GLU A 204 11.83 -1.78 7.44
C GLU A 204 10.77 -2.35 8.39
N ASP A 205 11.15 -2.67 9.62
CA ASP A 205 10.24 -3.09 10.69
C ASP A 205 9.27 -1.95 11.05
N LEU A 206 9.78 -0.75 11.28
CA LEU A 206 8.96 0.44 11.60
C LEU A 206 7.92 0.72 10.51
N THR A 207 8.25 0.52 9.24
CA THR A 207 7.36 0.79 8.10
C THR A 207 6.55 -0.43 7.64
N PHE A 208 6.85 -1.61 8.20
CA PHE A 208 6.43 -2.92 7.69
C PHE A 208 6.72 -3.10 6.19
N GLY A 209 7.82 -2.52 5.70
CA GLY A 209 8.36 -2.77 4.37
C GLY A 209 8.88 -1.55 3.58
N VAL A 210 9.70 -1.86 2.57
CA VAL A 210 10.55 -0.92 1.81
C VAL A 210 9.85 0.19 1.02
N LEU A 211 8.54 0.08 0.75
CA LEU A 211 7.84 1.05 -0.11
C LEU A 211 7.81 2.45 0.52
N GLN A 212 7.57 2.53 1.84
CA GLN A 212 7.53 3.82 2.53
C GLN A 212 8.94 4.45 2.57
N LEU A 213 9.98 3.64 2.81
CA LEU A 213 11.38 4.08 2.79
C LEU A 213 11.82 4.64 1.44
N LYS A 214 11.39 4.03 0.33
CA LYS A 214 11.66 4.57 -1.01
C LYS A 214 11.03 5.96 -1.20
N ARG A 215 9.86 6.22 -0.62
CA ARG A 215 9.19 7.53 -0.67
C ARG A 215 9.81 8.53 0.29
N THR A 216 10.31 8.08 1.44
CA THR A 216 11.03 8.89 2.42
C THR A 216 12.17 9.65 1.77
N ARG A 217 12.99 9.00 0.94
CA ARG A 217 14.07 9.66 0.21
C ARG A 217 13.59 10.84 -0.63
N SER A 218 12.57 10.63 -1.47
CA SER A 218 12.02 11.70 -2.31
C SER A 218 11.43 12.84 -1.49
N TYR A 219 10.77 12.52 -0.37
CA TYR A 219 10.23 13.53 0.54
C TYR A 219 11.34 14.37 1.18
N VAL A 220 12.42 13.74 1.66
CA VAL A 220 13.58 14.44 2.22
C VAL A 220 14.24 15.32 1.16
N GLU A 221 14.46 14.81 -0.06
CA GLU A 221 15.06 15.57 -1.17
C GLU A 221 14.21 16.79 -1.59
N GLU A 222 12.87 16.69 -1.55
CA GLU A 222 11.98 17.82 -1.84
C GLU A 222 12.01 18.89 -0.73
N ARG A 223 12.17 18.46 0.53
CA ARG A 223 11.98 19.32 1.71
C ARG A 223 13.27 19.81 2.35
N CYS A 224 14.40 19.20 2.01
CA CYS A 224 15.73 19.56 2.52
C CYS A 224 16.56 20.11 1.38
N SER A 225 17.02 21.35 1.52
CA SER A 225 17.85 22.04 0.52
C SER A 225 19.29 21.50 0.40
N THR A 226 19.67 20.47 1.16
CA THR A 226 21.02 19.88 1.18
C THR A 226 20.99 18.38 0.89
N THR A 227 21.65 17.99 -0.20
CA THR A 227 21.66 16.65 -0.80
C THR A 227 22.77 15.71 -0.28
N ASN A 228 23.39 16.00 0.87
CA ASN A 228 24.45 15.15 1.42
C ASN A 228 23.91 14.31 2.60
N LEU A 229 23.46 13.10 2.29
CA LEU A 229 23.02 12.05 3.23
C LEU A 229 24.19 11.40 4.00
N THR A 230 25.32 12.07 4.13
CA THR A 230 26.51 11.57 4.82
C THR A 230 26.93 12.57 5.86
N SER A 231 26.55 12.30 7.11
CA SER A 231 26.97 12.96 8.36
C SER A 231 26.65 14.45 8.47
N ASP A 232 25.88 14.78 9.50
CA ASP A 232 25.54 16.11 10.01
C ASP A 232 24.57 16.92 9.11
N VAL A 233 23.28 16.59 9.19
CA VAL A 233 22.22 17.32 8.50
C VAL A 233 21.57 18.33 9.45
N ALA A 234 21.84 19.62 9.21
CA ALA A 234 20.99 20.70 9.70
C ALA A 234 19.78 20.85 8.76
N TYR A 235 18.59 20.49 9.24
CA TYR A 235 17.36 20.60 8.46
C TYR A 235 16.85 22.05 8.47
N SER A 236 16.75 22.68 7.29
CA SER A 236 15.90 23.86 7.08
C SER A 236 14.57 23.38 6.51
N VAL A 237 13.58 23.19 7.37
CA VAL A 237 12.29 22.64 6.97
C VAL A 237 11.43 23.73 6.32
N HIS A 238 11.01 23.52 5.07
CA HIS A 238 10.07 24.41 4.38
C HIS A 238 8.70 24.48 5.11
N PRO A 239 8.02 25.64 5.18
CA PRO A 239 6.90 25.92 6.08
C PRO A 239 5.55 25.25 5.75
N TYR A 240 5.50 24.27 4.83
CA TYR A 240 4.29 23.50 4.51
C TYR A 240 4.44 22.05 4.98
N ILE A 241 4.69 21.89 6.28
CA ILE A 241 4.95 20.58 6.90
C ILE A 241 3.62 19.93 7.27
N GLU A 242 3.49 18.66 6.92
CA GLU A 242 2.57 17.77 7.60
C GLU A 242 2.96 17.67 9.08
N LEU A 243 2.05 17.97 9.99
CA LEU A 243 2.31 17.89 11.42
C LEU A 243 2.68 16.44 11.79
N LEU A 244 3.90 16.26 12.29
CA LEU A 244 4.41 14.97 12.75
C LEU A 244 4.78 15.06 14.23
N ILE A 245 4.41 14.04 14.99
CA ILE A 245 4.63 13.94 16.43
C ILE A 245 5.20 12.57 16.73
N ILE A 246 6.35 12.55 17.40
CA ILE A 246 7.02 11.36 17.89
C ILE A 246 7.17 11.53 19.40
N GLN A 247 6.44 10.75 20.19
CA GLN A 247 6.35 10.95 21.64
C GLN A 247 6.94 9.80 22.44
N HIS A 248 6.93 8.58 21.89
CA HIS A 248 7.47 7.40 22.54
C HIS A 248 8.59 6.85 21.69
N PHE A 249 9.84 7.02 22.14
CA PHE A 249 11.02 6.44 21.50
C PHE A 249 12.04 6.03 22.57
N THR A 250 12.88 5.08 22.21
CA THR A 250 14.12 4.78 22.91
C THR A 250 15.29 5.27 22.05
N ASP A 251 16.51 5.09 22.56
CA ASP A 251 17.74 5.26 21.80
C ASP A 251 17.83 4.35 20.55
N GLN A 252 17.01 3.30 20.48
CA GLN A 252 17.05 2.29 19.42
C GLN A 252 15.80 2.25 18.52
N ALA A 253 14.65 2.74 18.98
CA ALA A 253 13.41 2.57 18.24
C ALA A 253 12.37 3.66 18.49
N ILE A 254 11.55 3.92 17.48
CA ILE A 254 10.30 4.67 17.64
C ILE A 254 9.17 3.69 18.02
N LEU A 255 8.50 3.99 19.13
CA LEU A 255 7.41 3.20 19.71
C LEU A 255 6.03 3.86 19.56
N GLY A 256 5.98 5.17 19.28
CA GLY A 256 4.72 5.89 19.16
C GLY A 256 4.86 7.17 18.35
N TRP A 257 4.05 7.26 17.30
CA TRP A 257 3.99 8.39 16.39
C TRP A 257 2.55 8.76 16.01
N TRP A 258 2.40 9.97 15.52
CA TRP A 258 1.24 10.41 14.77
C TRP A 258 1.68 11.41 13.71
N CYS A 259 1.06 11.36 12.54
CA CYS A 259 1.28 12.31 11.45
C CYS A 259 -0.07 12.74 10.90
N ASP A 260 -0.24 13.98 10.46
CA ASP A 260 -1.51 14.50 9.91
C ASP A 260 -1.79 14.07 8.45
N CYS A 261 -0.88 13.28 7.85
CA CYS A 261 -1.06 12.71 6.52
C CYS A 261 -2.27 11.78 6.44
N PHE A 262 -2.76 11.51 5.23
CA PHE A 262 -3.98 10.72 5.03
C PHE A 262 -4.01 9.34 5.73
N THR A 263 -2.84 8.72 5.97
CA THR A 263 -2.68 7.45 6.71
C THR A 263 -1.82 7.56 7.97
N GLY A 264 -1.48 8.78 8.39
CA GLY A 264 -0.50 9.04 9.45
C GLY A 264 -0.96 8.67 10.85
N ALA A 265 -2.26 8.39 11.02
CA ALA A 265 -2.84 7.86 12.25
C ALA A 265 -2.54 6.36 12.47
N ARG A 266 -2.11 5.61 11.45
CA ARG A 266 -1.93 4.16 11.55
C ARG A 266 -0.75 3.78 12.47
N PHE A 267 -0.90 2.64 13.14
CA PHE A 267 0.16 1.97 13.91
C PHE A 267 0.77 0.78 13.16
N LEU A 268 0.04 0.22 12.20
CA LEU A 268 0.54 -0.82 11.32
C LEU A 268 1.50 -0.20 10.28
N GLY A 269 2.75 -0.05 10.66
CA GLY A 269 3.81 0.57 9.86
C GLY A 269 3.67 2.09 9.75
N SER A 270 4.76 2.83 9.92
CA SER A 270 4.73 4.29 9.83
C SER A 270 4.52 4.81 8.39
N CYS A 271 4.15 6.08 8.24
CA CYS A 271 4.16 6.75 6.94
C CYS A 271 5.58 7.21 6.58
N SER A 272 5.80 7.58 5.31
CA SER A 272 7.10 8.08 4.85
C SER A 272 7.58 9.34 5.59
N HIS A 273 6.67 10.14 6.14
CA HIS A 273 7.01 11.39 6.87
C HIS A 273 7.53 11.11 8.28
N ILE A 274 7.03 10.07 8.94
CA ILE A 274 7.60 9.61 10.21
C ILE A 274 8.97 8.97 9.95
N ALA A 275 9.05 8.09 8.94
CA ALA A 275 10.32 7.46 8.58
C ALA A 275 11.39 8.46 8.11
N SER A 276 11.01 9.65 7.59
CA SER A 276 11.96 10.69 7.20
C SER A 276 12.55 11.49 8.36
N ALA A 277 11.99 11.35 9.57
CA ALA A 277 12.50 12.03 10.75
C ALA A 277 13.69 11.29 11.40
N ILE A 278 13.99 10.08 10.91
CA ILE A 278 15.03 9.16 11.39
C ILE A 278 16.18 9.17 10.39
#